data_AF-A0A968ZQZ2-F1
#
_entry.id   AF-A0A968ZQZ2-F1
#
_cell.length_a   1.000
_cell.length_b   1.000
_cell.length_c   1.000
_cell.angle_alpha   90.00
_cell.angle_beta   90.00
_cell.angle_gamma   90.00
#
_symmetry.space_group_name_H-M   'P 1'
#
loop_
_entity.id
_entity.type
_entity.pdbx_description
1 polymer ?
#
loop_
_entity_poly.entity_id
_entity_poly.type
_entity_poly.pdbx_seq_one_letter_code
_entity_poly.pdbx_strand_id
1 'polypeptide(L)'
;MITLLSDFGYQDSYVAAMKGAIACIAPAEITCDLTHNISPQDILAARFNLMMAYPYFPLGTVHLAVVDPGVGSARQAIALHCASGFFVGPDNGIFTGVLQQQQVISAVALTNANYWRKGLHSSGVSHTFHGRDIFAPAAAYLAKGVPIDELGDRLDPRHLVQLNLPSYRALTGPIAEVGAETGTEVGAETGTEESSAALRLKVSPKTYLGNLQYIDHFGNLISNLPGDLVHRCSPMPETDQPWQVRLATPTGRHHLLGIKTYAQMPIGTLFALVGSHGYIEIACNQGNAAQVLHLATDAQSVCAQQVWLEILS
;
A
#
# COMPACT_ATOMS: atom_id res chain seq x y z
N MET A 1 -2.07 -14.29 -19.22
CA MET A 1 -0.85 -13.67 -18.64
C MET A 1 -0.81 -13.95 -17.15
N ILE A 2 0.39 -14.13 -16.58
CA ILE A 2 0.62 -14.37 -15.16
C ILE A 2 1.64 -13.34 -14.64
N THR A 3 1.33 -12.61 -13.57
CA THR A 3 2.33 -11.74 -12.92
C THR A 3 2.88 -12.39 -11.66
N LEU A 4 4.14 -12.11 -11.30
CA LEU A 4 4.76 -12.68 -10.10
C LEU A 4 5.25 -11.59 -9.14
N LEU A 5 4.95 -11.73 -7.85
CA LEU A 5 5.49 -10.93 -6.75
C LEU A 5 5.98 -11.85 -5.63
N SER A 6 7.19 -11.63 -5.10
CA SER A 6 7.67 -12.35 -3.90
C SER A 6 8.75 -11.61 -3.11
N ASP A 7 9.18 -12.22 -2.00
CA ASP A 7 10.32 -11.81 -1.17
C ASP A 7 11.56 -12.72 -1.35
N PHE A 8 11.63 -13.47 -2.46
CA PHE A 8 12.69 -14.45 -2.69
C PHE A 8 14.01 -13.85 -3.22
N GLY A 9 14.00 -12.56 -3.56
CA GLY A 9 15.11 -11.89 -4.22
C GLY A 9 15.38 -12.42 -5.63
N TYR A 10 16.52 -11.99 -6.18
CA TYR A 10 16.99 -12.36 -7.51
C TYR A 10 18.33 -13.11 -7.50
N GLN A 11 18.86 -13.41 -6.30
CA GLN A 11 20.15 -14.08 -6.16
C GLN A 11 20.04 -15.59 -6.39
N ASP A 12 18.93 -16.18 -5.94
CA ASP A 12 18.73 -17.63 -5.93
C ASP A 12 17.70 -18.09 -6.98
N SER A 13 17.67 -19.40 -7.22
CA SER A 13 16.85 -20.04 -8.25
C SER A 13 15.34 -20.11 -7.96
N TYR A 14 14.86 -19.61 -6.82
CA TYR A 14 13.47 -19.78 -6.38
C TYR A 14 12.44 -19.25 -7.39
N VAL A 15 12.65 -18.02 -7.89
CA VAL A 15 11.76 -17.41 -8.90
C VAL A 15 11.80 -18.19 -10.21
N ALA A 16 12.98 -18.62 -10.65
CA ALA A 16 13.13 -19.43 -11.85
C ALA A 16 12.40 -20.78 -11.71
N ALA A 17 12.43 -21.40 -10.53
CA ALA A 17 11.71 -22.64 -10.26
C ALA A 17 10.18 -22.46 -10.34
N MET A 18 9.64 -21.33 -9.87
CA MET A 18 8.22 -21.00 -10.03
C MET A 18 7.86 -20.82 -11.51
N LYS A 19 8.65 -20.04 -12.26
CA LYS A 19 8.44 -19.85 -13.71
C LYS A 19 8.54 -21.15 -14.48
N GLY A 20 9.48 -22.03 -14.12
CA GLY A 20 9.58 -23.38 -14.69
C GLY A 20 8.34 -24.22 -14.42
N ALA A 21 7.81 -24.18 -13.18
CA ALA A 21 6.57 -24.87 -12.85
C ALA A 21 5.38 -24.35 -13.66
N ILE A 22 5.29 -23.03 -13.87
CA ILE A 22 4.29 -22.41 -14.75
C ILE A 22 4.48 -22.90 -16.20
N ALA A 23 5.70 -22.81 -16.74
CA ALA A 23 5.99 -23.15 -18.13
C ALA A 23 5.71 -24.62 -18.48
N CYS A 24 5.89 -25.54 -17.52
CA CYS A 24 5.52 -26.95 -17.71
C CYS A 24 4.00 -27.17 -17.91
N ILE A 25 3.16 -26.28 -17.37
CA ILE A 25 1.70 -26.39 -17.43
C ILE A 25 1.13 -25.52 -18.55
N ALA A 26 1.63 -24.29 -18.65
CA ALA A 26 1.14 -23.21 -19.50
C ALA A 26 2.31 -22.52 -20.26
N PRO A 27 2.99 -23.23 -21.19
CA PRO A 27 4.18 -22.69 -21.88
C PRO A 27 3.89 -21.49 -22.80
N ALA A 28 2.62 -21.31 -23.20
CA ALA A 28 2.20 -20.18 -24.03
C ALA A 28 1.86 -18.91 -23.21
N GLU A 29 1.77 -19.02 -21.88
CA GLU A 29 1.41 -17.88 -21.03
C GLU A 29 2.62 -17.00 -20.75
N ILE A 30 2.44 -15.69 -20.94
CA ILE A 30 3.48 -14.70 -20.63
C ILE A 30 3.56 -14.54 -19.11
N THR A 31 4.74 -14.75 -18.54
CA THR A 31 5.07 -14.40 -17.15
C THR A 31 5.69 -13.00 -17.08
N CYS A 32 5.20 -12.15 -16.18
CA CYS A 32 5.75 -10.82 -15.92
C CYS A 32 6.08 -10.64 -14.43
N ASP A 33 7.30 -10.25 -14.09
CA ASP A 33 7.65 -10.00 -12.69
C ASP A 33 7.19 -8.59 -12.31
N LEU A 34 6.41 -8.49 -11.22
CA LEU A 34 6.14 -7.21 -10.57
C LEU A 34 7.37 -6.79 -9.77
N THR A 35 7.79 -7.64 -8.83
CA THR A 35 9.03 -7.52 -8.07
C THR A 35 9.25 -8.77 -7.24
N HIS A 36 10.52 -9.16 -7.09
CA HIS A 36 10.95 -10.19 -6.15
C HIS A 36 11.80 -9.62 -5.00
N ASN A 37 11.90 -8.29 -4.92
CA ASN A 37 12.74 -7.59 -3.95
C ASN A 37 11.93 -7.01 -2.78
N ILE A 38 10.79 -7.63 -2.46
CA ILE A 38 10.12 -7.35 -1.19
C ILE A 38 11.04 -7.82 -0.06
N SER A 39 11.15 -7.03 1.00
CA SER A 39 11.90 -7.43 2.19
C SER A 39 11.38 -8.76 2.72
N PRO A 40 12.25 -9.66 3.21
CA PRO A 40 11.82 -10.97 3.72
C PRO A 40 10.66 -10.84 4.72
N GLN A 41 9.59 -11.59 4.47
CA GLN A 41 8.39 -11.69 5.32
C GLN A 41 7.54 -10.41 5.41
N ASP A 42 7.83 -9.38 4.60
CA ASP A 42 7.12 -8.10 4.64
C ASP A 42 5.81 -8.14 3.84
N ILE A 43 4.76 -8.67 4.47
CA ILE A 43 3.41 -8.78 3.89
C ILE A 43 2.82 -7.38 3.60
N LEU A 44 3.16 -6.36 4.38
CA LEU A 44 2.64 -5.00 4.21
C LEU A 44 3.20 -4.34 2.94
N ALA A 45 4.51 -4.48 2.70
CA ALA A 45 5.15 -4.04 1.47
C ALA A 45 4.65 -4.82 0.26
N ALA A 46 4.48 -6.14 0.39
CA ALA A 46 3.92 -6.99 -0.67
C ALA A 46 2.50 -6.57 -1.05
N ARG A 47 1.63 -6.35 -0.05
CA ARG A 47 0.27 -5.82 -0.20
C ARG A 47 0.28 -4.51 -0.98
N PHE A 48 1.12 -3.56 -0.57
CA PHE A 48 1.19 -2.24 -1.20
C PHE A 48 1.65 -2.32 -2.66
N ASN A 49 2.73 -3.05 -2.95
CA ASN A 49 3.23 -3.20 -4.31
C ASN A 49 2.23 -3.92 -5.22
N LEU A 50 1.56 -4.97 -4.72
CA LEU A 50 0.52 -5.66 -5.48
C LEU A 50 -0.65 -4.73 -5.81
N MET A 51 -1.21 -4.03 -4.81
CA MET A 51 -2.37 -3.15 -5.01
C MET A 51 -2.08 -1.98 -5.95
N MET A 52 -0.82 -1.53 -6.03
CA MET A 52 -0.42 -0.46 -6.93
C MET A 52 -0.19 -0.96 -8.37
N ALA A 53 0.25 -2.20 -8.55
CA ALA A 53 0.63 -2.71 -9.86
C ALA A 53 -0.51 -3.38 -10.62
N TYR A 54 -1.33 -4.21 -9.96
CA TYR A 54 -2.34 -5.04 -10.65
C TYR A 54 -3.32 -4.25 -11.56
N PRO A 55 -3.75 -3.00 -11.23
CA PRO A 55 -4.72 -2.28 -12.06
C PRO A 55 -4.24 -1.96 -13.48
N TYR A 56 -2.93 -2.00 -13.72
CA TYR A 56 -2.31 -1.69 -15.01
C TYR A 56 -2.20 -2.89 -15.96
N PHE A 57 -2.56 -4.09 -15.49
CA PHE A 57 -2.49 -5.30 -16.30
C PHE A 57 -3.83 -5.59 -17.00
N PRO A 58 -3.83 -6.32 -18.12
CA PRO A 58 -5.05 -6.69 -18.84
C PRO A 58 -6.05 -7.45 -17.94
N LEU A 59 -7.34 -7.26 -18.20
CA LEU A 59 -8.40 -8.03 -17.53
C LEU A 59 -8.19 -9.54 -17.69
N GLY A 60 -8.45 -10.30 -16.63
CA GLY A 60 -8.25 -11.74 -16.60
C GLY A 60 -6.82 -12.19 -16.32
N THR A 61 -5.90 -11.25 -16.07
CA THR A 61 -4.54 -11.57 -15.61
C THR A 61 -4.58 -12.35 -14.29
N VAL A 62 -3.68 -13.32 -14.14
CA VAL A 62 -3.49 -14.07 -12.89
C VAL A 62 -2.31 -13.47 -12.13
N HIS A 63 -2.57 -12.85 -10.98
CA HIS A 63 -1.56 -12.26 -10.11
C HIS A 63 -1.13 -13.25 -9.03
N LEU A 64 0.07 -13.82 -9.19
CA LEU A 64 0.70 -14.72 -8.23
C LEU A 64 1.57 -13.92 -7.25
N ALA A 65 1.17 -13.87 -5.98
CA ALA A 65 1.89 -13.14 -4.93
C ALA A 65 2.29 -14.10 -3.79
N VAL A 66 3.58 -14.17 -3.49
CA VAL A 66 4.14 -15.12 -2.51
C VAL A 66 5.12 -14.42 -1.59
N VAL A 67 4.61 -13.92 -0.46
CA VAL A 67 5.38 -13.55 0.73
C VAL A 67 4.74 -14.30 1.89
N ASP A 68 5.42 -15.33 2.37
CA ASP A 68 4.77 -16.40 3.14
C ASP A 68 5.61 -16.92 4.32
N PRO A 69 5.75 -16.12 5.39
CA PRO A 69 6.41 -16.57 6.62
C PRO A 69 5.70 -17.77 7.27
N GLY A 70 4.42 -17.99 6.95
CA GLY A 70 3.61 -19.10 7.46
C GLY A 70 3.63 -20.35 6.58
N VAL A 71 4.55 -20.48 5.63
CA VAL A 71 4.64 -21.66 4.76
C VAL A 71 4.73 -22.95 5.60
N GLY A 72 4.01 -23.99 5.18
CA GLY A 72 3.96 -25.27 5.90
C GLY A 72 3.15 -25.26 7.21
N SER A 73 2.55 -24.13 7.60
CA SER A 73 1.63 -24.04 8.75
C SER A 73 0.18 -24.34 8.36
N ALA A 74 -0.76 -24.06 9.27
CA ALA A 74 -2.20 -24.17 9.02
C ALA A 74 -2.79 -23.08 8.11
N ARG A 75 -2.00 -22.06 7.71
CA ARG A 75 -2.50 -20.97 6.83
C ARG A 75 -2.94 -21.53 5.47
N GLN A 76 -4.09 -21.07 4.97
CA GLN A 76 -4.65 -21.60 3.73
C GLN A 76 -3.87 -21.11 2.50
N ALA A 77 -3.81 -21.94 1.47
CA ALA A 77 -3.42 -21.54 0.11
C ALA A 77 -4.70 -21.18 -0.64
N ILE A 78 -4.78 -20.00 -1.24
CA ILE A 78 -6.04 -19.50 -1.79
C ILE A 78 -5.91 -18.95 -3.21
N ALA A 79 -7.04 -18.95 -3.93
CA ALA A 79 -7.23 -18.17 -5.13
C ALA A 79 -8.51 -17.33 -5.02
N LEU A 80 -8.45 -16.11 -5.54
CA LEU A 80 -9.54 -15.14 -5.62
C LEU A 80 -9.84 -14.83 -7.08
N HIS A 81 -11.10 -14.61 -7.39
CA HIS A 81 -11.56 -14.06 -8.67
C HIS A 81 -12.26 -12.72 -8.41
N CYS A 82 -11.77 -11.68 -9.06
CA CYS A 82 -12.32 -10.33 -9.05
C CYS A 82 -12.58 -9.86 -10.48
N ALA A 83 -13.26 -8.72 -10.66
CA ALA A 83 -13.53 -8.18 -11.99
C ALA A 83 -12.25 -7.90 -12.82
N SER A 84 -11.14 -7.56 -12.16
CA SER A 84 -9.84 -7.33 -12.80
C SER A 84 -9.13 -8.61 -13.24
N GLY A 85 -9.40 -9.75 -12.60
CA GLY A 85 -8.68 -10.99 -12.85
C GLY A 85 -8.59 -11.87 -11.61
N PHE A 86 -7.53 -12.67 -11.53
CA PHE A 86 -7.33 -13.66 -10.47
C PHE A 86 -6.15 -13.32 -9.58
N PHE A 87 -6.21 -13.72 -8.32
CA PHE A 87 -5.13 -13.54 -7.35
C PHE A 87 -4.84 -14.87 -6.66
N VAL A 88 -3.57 -15.29 -6.61
CA VAL A 88 -3.16 -16.60 -6.10
C VAL A 88 -2.04 -16.42 -5.09
N GLY A 89 -2.18 -16.97 -3.89
CA GLY A 89 -1.19 -16.80 -2.83
C GLY A 89 -1.64 -17.28 -1.45
N PRO A 90 -0.86 -16.99 -0.39
CA PRO A 90 -1.20 -17.35 0.98
C PRO A 90 -2.34 -16.50 1.53
N ASP A 91 -3.25 -17.10 2.31
CA ASP A 91 -4.24 -16.37 3.09
C ASP A 91 -3.62 -15.85 4.39
N ASN A 92 -2.84 -14.76 4.26
CA ASN A 92 -2.13 -14.11 5.36
C ASN A 92 -2.33 -12.59 5.37
N GLY A 93 -3.29 -12.10 4.59
CA GLY A 93 -3.56 -10.68 4.43
C GLY A 93 -2.81 -9.98 3.29
N ILE A 94 -1.96 -10.68 2.51
CA ILE A 94 -1.28 -10.10 1.34
C ILE A 94 -2.26 -9.46 0.33
N PHE A 95 -3.49 -9.98 0.24
CA PHE A 95 -4.53 -9.46 -0.66
C PHE A 95 -5.39 -8.33 -0.07
N THR A 96 -5.12 -7.87 1.17
CA THR A 96 -5.95 -6.83 1.82
C THR A 96 -6.13 -5.59 0.96
N GLY A 97 -5.08 -5.12 0.27
CA GLY A 97 -5.17 -3.96 -0.62
C GLY A 97 -6.06 -4.18 -1.85
N VAL A 98 -6.10 -5.41 -2.38
CA VAL A 98 -7.00 -5.81 -3.47
C VAL A 98 -8.44 -5.85 -2.96
N LEU A 99 -8.67 -6.45 -1.79
CA LEU A 99 -10.00 -6.54 -1.15
C LEU A 99 -10.59 -5.17 -0.81
N GLN A 100 -9.75 -4.15 -0.60
CA GLN A 100 -10.18 -2.76 -0.40
C GLN A 100 -10.61 -2.06 -1.70
N GLN A 101 -10.18 -2.56 -2.86
CA GLN A 101 -10.39 -1.92 -4.16
C GLN A 101 -11.37 -2.67 -5.06
N GLN A 102 -11.59 -3.96 -4.80
CA GLN A 102 -12.37 -4.86 -5.65
C GLN A 102 -13.30 -5.74 -4.82
N GLN A 103 -14.49 -6.02 -5.36
CA GLN A 103 -15.35 -7.06 -4.83
C GLN A 103 -14.88 -8.43 -5.33
N VAL A 104 -14.84 -9.40 -4.42
CA VAL A 104 -14.53 -10.79 -4.73
C VAL A 104 -15.78 -11.47 -5.29
N ILE A 105 -15.67 -11.99 -6.51
CA ILE A 105 -16.71 -12.76 -7.20
C ILE A 105 -16.75 -14.19 -6.64
N SER A 106 -15.57 -14.80 -6.48
CA SER A 106 -15.43 -16.12 -5.85
C SER A 106 -14.04 -16.29 -5.22
N ALA A 107 -13.96 -17.15 -4.21
CA ALA A 107 -12.73 -17.51 -3.53
C ALA A 107 -12.71 -19.02 -3.27
N VAL A 108 -11.54 -19.63 -3.37
CA VAL A 108 -11.32 -21.05 -3.09
C VAL A 108 -10.04 -21.26 -2.29
N ALA A 109 -10.05 -22.27 -1.44
CA ALA A 109 -8.84 -22.90 -0.92
C ALA A 109 -8.30 -23.86 -1.98
N LEU A 110 -6.99 -23.84 -2.22
CA LEU A 110 -6.32 -24.64 -3.23
C LEU A 110 -6.09 -26.07 -2.74
N THR A 111 -7.17 -26.81 -2.46
CA THR A 111 -7.14 -28.16 -1.85
C THR A 111 -7.11 -29.29 -2.86
N ASN A 112 -7.37 -29.04 -4.15
CA ASN A 112 -7.36 -30.07 -5.17
C ASN A 112 -5.93 -30.36 -5.67
N ALA A 113 -5.33 -31.43 -5.14
CA ALA A 113 -3.97 -31.84 -5.45
C ALA A 113 -3.71 -32.21 -6.93
N ASN A 114 -4.75 -32.39 -7.75
CA ASN A 114 -4.57 -32.59 -9.19
C ASN A 114 -3.97 -31.35 -9.88
N TYR A 115 -4.18 -30.17 -9.29
CA TYR A 115 -3.69 -28.88 -9.78
C TYR A 115 -2.39 -28.44 -9.12
N TRP A 116 -1.77 -29.29 -8.31
CA TRP A 116 -0.44 -29.05 -7.72
C TRP A 116 0.67 -29.62 -8.60
N ARG A 117 1.92 -29.23 -8.32
CA ARG A 117 3.07 -29.77 -9.02
C ARG A 117 3.23 -31.24 -8.70
N LYS A 118 3.35 -32.08 -9.73
CA LYS A 118 3.62 -33.51 -9.60
C LYS A 118 5.12 -33.76 -9.69
N GLY A 119 5.67 -34.49 -8.72
CA GLY A 119 7.01 -35.09 -8.82
C GLY A 119 8.18 -34.17 -8.43
N LEU A 120 8.99 -34.71 -7.52
CA LEU A 120 10.44 -34.60 -7.29
C LEU A 120 10.76 -35.01 -5.84
N HIS A 121 9.81 -34.79 -4.92
CA HIS A 121 9.87 -35.25 -3.54
C HIS A 121 8.96 -36.46 -3.33
N SER A 122 9.35 -37.36 -2.44
CA SER A 122 8.58 -38.55 -2.05
C SER A 122 7.22 -38.23 -1.41
N SER A 123 7.04 -37.01 -0.87
CA SER A 123 5.79 -36.50 -0.31
C SER A 123 4.87 -35.76 -1.30
N GLY A 124 5.28 -35.62 -2.56
CA GLY A 124 4.54 -34.83 -3.57
C GLY A 124 4.86 -33.33 -3.51
N VAL A 125 4.42 -32.64 -2.45
CA VAL A 125 4.57 -31.19 -2.23
C VAL A 125 5.62 -30.89 -1.15
N SER A 126 6.45 -29.85 -1.37
CA SER A 126 7.38 -29.35 -0.36
C SER A 126 6.67 -28.54 0.73
N HIS A 127 6.95 -28.84 1.99
CA HIS A 127 6.46 -28.07 3.14
C HIS A 127 7.04 -26.65 3.24
N THR A 128 8.13 -26.36 2.54
CA THR A 128 8.83 -25.07 2.61
C THR A 128 8.73 -24.26 1.32
N PHE A 129 8.07 -24.77 0.28
CA PHE A 129 8.03 -24.09 -1.01
C PHE A 129 6.70 -24.22 -1.76
N HIS A 130 5.61 -23.82 -1.10
CA HIS A 130 4.27 -23.76 -1.71
C HIS A 130 4.21 -22.80 -2.92
N GLY A 131 5.08 -21.77 -2.99
CA GLY A 131 5.25 -20.92 -4.18
C GLY A 131 5.41 -21.71 -5.48
N ARG A 132 6.29 -22.72 -5.45
CA ARG A 132 6.61 -23.57 -6.60
C ARG A 132 5.63 -24.72 -6.77
N ASP A 133 5.17 -25.30 -5.67
CA ASP A 133 4.47 -26.60 -5.70
C ASP A 133 2.94 -26.47 -5.71
N ILE A 134 2.38 -25.36 -5.23
CA ILE A 134 0.93 -25.13 -5.16
C ILE A 134 0.56 -23.88 -5.97
N PHE A 135 1.15 -22.73 -5.62
CA PHE A 135 0.68 -21.45 -6.14
C PHE A 135 1.01 -21.24 -7.62
N ALA A 136 2.24 -21.50 -8.04
CA ALA A 136 2.64 -21.41 -9.45
C ALA A 136 1.81 -22.34 -10.36
N PRO A 137 1.63 -23.64 -10.03
CA PRO A 137 0.72 -24.53 -10.76
C PRO A 137 -0.72 -24.03 -10.82
N ALA A 138 -1.31 -23.63 -9.69
CA ALA A 138 -2.68 -23.12 -9.65
C ALA A 138 -2.84 -21.88 -10.55
N ALA A 139 -1.87 -20.95 -10.51
CA ALA A 139 -1.87 -19.77 -11.36
C ALA A 139 -1.79 -20.13 -12.86
N ALA A 140 -0.97 -21.13 -13.21
CA ALA A 140 -0.85 -21.60 -14.58
C ALA A 140 -2.14 -22.25 -15.10
N TYR A 141 -2.84 -23.03 -14.28
CA TYR A 141 -4.13 -23.62 -14.67
C TYR A 141 -5.23 -22.56 -14.82
N LEU A 142 -5.30 -21.55 -13.93
CA LEU A 142 -6.22 -20.42 -14.09
C LEU A 142 -5.96 -19.67 -15.40
N ALA A 143 -4.69 -19.39 -15.71
CA ALA A 143 -4.33 -18.69 -16.93
C ALA A 143 -4.73 -19.46 -18.20
N LYS A 144 -4.77 -20.81 -18.14
CA LYS A 144 -5.29 -21.67 -19.21
C LYS A 144 -6.81 -21.75 -19.29
N GLY A 145 -7.53 -21.09 -18.39
CA GLY A 145 -8.99 -21.09 -18.35
C GLY A 145 -9.61 -22.23 -17.55
N VAL A 146 -8.85 -22.93 -16.69
CA VAL A 146 -9.46 -23.84 -15.71
C VAL A 146 -10.35 -23.02 -14.77
N PRO A 147 -11.63 -23.41 -14.57
CA PRO A 147 -12.52 -22.73 -13.65
C PRO A 147 -11.94 -22.72 -12.22
N ILE A 148 -12.00 -21.57 -11.55
CA ILE A 148 -11.46 -21.42 -10.19
C ILE A 148 -12.06 -22.42 -9.19
N ASP A 149 -13.35 -22.76 -9.32
CA ASP A 149 -14.04 -23.74 -8.48
C ASP A 149 -13.46 -25.15 -8.55
N GLU A 150 -12.70 -25.48 -9.60
CA GLU A 150 -12.04 -26.80 -9.69
C GLU A 150 -10.77 -26.89 -8.84
N LEU A 151 -10.18 -25.77 -8.45
CA LEU A 151 -8.90 -25.75 -7.73
C LEU A 151 -9.01 -26.15 -6.26
N GLY A 152 -10.22 -26.21 -5.72
CA GLY A 152 -10.51 -26.76 -4.40
C GLY A 152 -11.75 -26.17 -3.75
N ASP A 153 -11.78 -26.21 -2.42
CA ASP A 153 -12.98 -25.92 -1.64
C ASP A 153 -13.35 -24.43 -1.66
N ARG A 154 -14.64 -24.12 -1.83
CA ARG A 154 -15.12 -22.73 -1.80
C ARG A 154 -14.90 -22.07 -0.44
N LEU A 155 -14.49 -20.81 -0.48
CA LEU A 155 -14.33 -19.96 0.69
C LEU A 155 -15.34 -18.82 0.68
N ASP A 156 -15.79 -18.42 1.88
CA ASP A 156 -16.54 -17.19 2.07
C ASP A 156 -15.55 -16.01 2.11
N PRO A 157 -15.62 -15.04 1.17
CA PRO A 157 -14.71 -13.91 1.14
C PRO A 157 -14.67 -13.08 2.44
N ARG A 158 -15.71 -13.15 3.29
CA ARG A 158 -15.78 -12.46 4.58
C ARG A 158 -14.83 -13.04 5.63
N HIS A 159 -14.36 -14.27 5.44
CA HIS A 159 -13.45 -14.95 6.36
C HIS A 159 -11.99 -14.92 5.91
N LEU A 160 -11.69 -14.30 4.76
CA LEU A 160 -10.32 -14.10 4.31
C LEU A 160 -9.56 -13.22 5.30
N VAL A 161 -8.28 -13.53 5.52
CA VAL A 161 -7.44 -12.76 6.44
C VAL A 161 -7.26 -11.34 5.91
N GLN A 162 -7.55 -10.35 6.75
CA GLN A 162 -7.30 -8.94 6.46
C GLN A 162 -6.29 -8.36 7.44
N LEU A 163 -5.34 -7.59 6.91
CA LEU A 163 -4.40 -6.83 7.73
C LEU A 163 -5.14 -5.71 8.45
N ASN A 164 -4.87 -5.55 9.74
CA ASN A 164 -5.40 -4.44 10.53
C ASN A 164 -4.65 -3.15 10.17
N LEU A 165 -5.19 -2.39 9.22
CA LEU A 165 -4.59 -1.15 8.72
C LEU A 165 -5.31 0.07 9.28
N PRO A 166 -4.59 1.13 9.69
CA PRO A 166 -5.22 2.36 10.12
C PRO A 166 -5.96 3.01 8.94
N SER A 167 -7.18 3.48 9.20
CA SER A 167 -7.97 4.29 8.26
C SER A 167 -7.73 5.76 8.51
N TYR A 168 -7.71 6.57 7.45
CA TYR A 168 -7.72 8.02 7.62
C TYR A 168 -9.10 8.53 8.04
N ARG A 169 -9.15 9.71 8.67
CA ARG A 169 -10.40 10.36 9.08
C ARG A 169 -10.33 11.87 8.96
N ALA A 170 -11.46 12.51 8.66
CA ALA A 170 -11.61 13.95 8.77
C ALA A 170 -11.60 14.36 10.26
N LEU A 171 -10.95 15.48 10.57
CA LEU A 171 -11.01 16.11 11.88
C LEU A 171 -11.97 17.29 11.81
N THR A 172 -12.90 17.38 12.76
CA THR A 172 -13.84 18.50 12.91
C THR A 172 -13.45 19.32 14.14
N GLY A 173 -13.18 20.62 13.96
CA GLY A 173 -12.86 21.56 15.02
C GLY A 173 -11.42 22.10 14.98
N PRO A 174 -11.11 23.18 15.71
CA PRO A 174 -9.76 23.70 15.80
C PRO A 174 -8.83 22.65 16.40
N ILE A 175 -7.70 22.39 15.74
CA ILE A 175 -6.64 21.54 16.29
C ILE A 175 -6.13 22.24 17.54
N ALA A 176 -6.32 21.63 18.71
CA ALA A 176 -5.65 22.08 19.92
C ALA A 176 -4.14 21.92 19.69
N GLU A 177 -3.43 23.04 19.54
CA GLU A 177 -2.00 23.07 19.78
C GLU A 177 -1.78 22.63 21.23
N VAL A 178 -1.35 21.38 21.41
CA VAL A 178 -0.87 20.95 22.73
C VAL A 178 0.43 21.72 22.96
N GLY A 179 0.33 22.72 23.84
CA GLY A 179 1.22 23.83 24.13
C GLY A 179 2.71 23.64 23.86
N ALA A 180 3.27 24.60 23.12
CA ALA A 180 4.61 25.08 23.45
C ALA A 180 4.52 25.74 24.83
N GLU A 181 5.35 25.30 25.78
CA GLU A 181 5.54 26.00 27.06
C GLU A 181 6.05 27.42 26.76
N THR A 182 5.17 28.41 26.87
CA THR A 182 5.56 29.82 26.76
C THR A 182 6.13 30.28 28.10
N GLY A 183 7.43 30.58 28.10
CA GLY A 183 8.07 31.36 29.15
C GLY A 183 7.60 32.81 29.14
N THR A 184 7.35 33.29 30.36
CA THR A 184 7.65 34.63 30.93
C THR A 184 7.08 35.94 30.34
N GLU A 185 6.46 36.67 31.29
CA GLU A 185 6.54 38.12 31.56
C GLU A 185 5.46 39.12 31.05
N VAL A 186 4.68 39.59 32.05
CA VAL A 186 4.26 40.96 32.42
C VAL A 186 4.26 42.08 31.36
N GLY A 187 3.10 42.74 31.22
CA GLY A 187 3.00 44.10 30.65
C GLY A 187 1.55 44.56 30.49
N ALA A 188 1.22 45.73 31.04
CA ALA A 188 -0.12 46.24 31.30
C ALA A 188 -0.74 47.11 30.18
N GLU A 189 -2.05 47.34 30.34
CA GLU A 189 -2.83 48.54 30.00
C GLU A 189 -3.50 48.74 28.62
N THR A 190 -4.83 48.59 28.66
CA THR A 190 -5.93 49.47 28.19
C THR A 190 -5.85 50.21 26.85
N GLY A 191 -6.86 49.95 26.01
CA GLY A 191 -7.29 50.83 24.93
C GLY A 191 -8.51 50.27 24.22
N THR A 192 -9.68 50.87 24.45
CA THR A 192 -10.94 50.63 23.76
C THR A 192 -10.92 51.24 22.37
N GLU A 193 -11.20 50.44 21.34
CA GLU A 193 -11.71 50.93 20.06
C GLU A 193 -12.61 49.86 19.43
N GLU A 194 -13.91 50.17 19.39
CA GLU A 194 -14.93 49.44 18.65
C GLU A 194 -14.62 49.57 17.15
N SER A 195 -13.95 48.56 16.60
CA SER A 195 -13.88 48.36 15.15
C SER A 195 -14.84 47.26 14.75
N SER A 196 -15.82 47.64 13.92
CA SER A 196 -16.71 46.78 13.15
C SER A 196 -15.90 45.79 12.31
N ALA A 197 -15.46 44.71 12.93
CA ALA A 197 -14.91 43.54 12.25
C ALA A 197 -16.09 42.79 11.63
N ALA A 198 -16.28 42.97 10.33
CA ALA A 198 -17.03 42.01 9.52
C ALA A 198 -16.56 40.61 9.95
N LEU A 199 -17.48 39.77 10.43
CA LEU A 199 -17.23 38.35 10.68
C LEU A 199 -16.76 37.73 9.36
N ARG A 200 -15.46 37.79 9.09
CA ARG A 200 -14.82 36.83 8.22
C ARG A 200 -15.00 35.52 8.96
N LEU A 201 -15.96 34.72 8.49
CA LEU A 201 -16.02 33.30 8.79
C LEU A 201 -14.60 32.77 8.59
N LYS A 202 -13.85 32.58 9.69
CA LYS A 202 -12.62 31.79 9.68
C LYS A 202 -13.10 30.38 9.41
N VAL A 203 -13.20 30.02 8.14
CA VAL A 203 -13.35 28.63 7.74
C VAL A 203 -12.09 27.95 8.28
N SER A 204 -12.26 27.09 9.28
CA SER A 204 -11.16 26.31 9.80
C SER A 204 -10.59 25.47 8.65
N PRO A 205 -9.27 25.32 8.52
CA PRO A 205 -8.68 24.41 7.56
C PRO A 205 -9.37 23.05 7.63
N LYS A 206 -9.65 22.45 6.48
CA LYS A 206 -10.11 21.05 6.47
C LYS A 206 -8.89 20.19 6.79
N THR A 207 -8.95 19.46 7.89
CA THR A 207 -7.86 18.59 8.32
C THR A 207 -8.25 17.14 8.23
N TYR A 208 -7.33 16.31 7.73
CA TYR A 208 -7.44 14.86 7.69
C TYR A 208 -6.26 14.27 8.44
N LEU A 209 -6.53 13.25 9.27
CA LEU A 209 -5.51 12.46 9.93
C LEU A 209 -5.42 11.10 9.25
N GLY A 210 -4.22 10.71 8.85
CA GLY A 210 -3.88 9.41 8.29
C GLY A 210 -2.55 8.89 8.82
N ASN A 211 -1.99 7.91 8.12
CA ASN A 211 -0.75 7.24 8.46
C ASN A 211 0.12 7.06 7.21
N LEU A 212 1.42 6.94 7.41
CA LEU A 212 2.28 6.36 6.37
C LEU A 212 1.87 4.90 6.15
N GLN A 213 1.95 4.43 4.92
CA GLN A 213 1.63 3.04 4.57
C GLN A 213 2.76 2.35 3.80
N TYR A 214 3.68 3.13 3.21
CA TYR A 214 4.82 2.60 2.47
C TYR A 214 5.95 3.62 2.37
N ILE A 215 7.19 3.13 2.23
CA ILE A 215 8.36 3.93 1.83
C ILE A 215 8.87 3.31 0.53
N ASP A 216 8.93 4.10 -0.53
CA ASP A 216 9.42 3.62 -1.81
C ASP A 216 10.95 3.45 -1.83
N HIS A 217 11.47 2.88 -2.91
CA HIS A 217 12.91 2.64 -3.05
C HIS A 217 13.75 3.94 -3.06
N PHE A 218 13.16 5.06 -3.48
CA PHE A 218 13.83 6.37 -3.45
C PHE A 218 13.84 6.99 -2.05
N GLY A 219 13.00 6.47 -1.15
CA GLY A 219 12.83 6.96 0.21
C GLY A 219 11.70 7.97 0.37
N ASN A 220 10.79 8.06 -0.60
CA ASN A 220 9.58 8.85 -0.48
C ASN A 220 8.58 8.14 0.43
N LEU A 221 7.88 8.90 1.26
CA LEU A 221 6.93 8.39 2.24
C LEU A 221 5.53 8.49 1.68
N ILE A 222 4.86 7.37 1.49
CA ILE A 222 3.51 7.32 0.93
C ILE A 222 2.51 7.14 2.06
N SER A 223 1.54 8.04 2.15
CA SER A 223 0.47 7.98 3.15
C SER A 223 -0.74 7.18 2.68
N ASN A 224 -1.66 6.86 3.59
CA ASN A 224 -2.98 6.34 3.29
C ASN A 224 -4.01 7.42 2.95
N LEU A 225 -3.59 8.68 2.79
CA LEU A 225 -4.46 9.81 2.45
C LEU A 225 -4.59 9.90 0.93
N PRO A 226 -5.81 9.75 0.37
CA PRO A 226 -6.03 9.90 -1.06
C PRO A 226 -5.73 11.33 -1.55
N GLY A 227 -5.09 11.46 -2.71
CA GLY A 227 -4.72 12.74 -3.29
C GLY A 227 -5.92 13.61 -3.71
N ASP A 228 -7.04 12.97 -4.02
CA ASP A 228 -8.30 13.65 -4.31
C ASP A 228 -8.89 14.40 -3.09
N LEU A 229 -8.38 14.19 -1.86
CA LEU A 229 -8.69 15.06 -0.71
C LEU A 229 -8.28 16.51 -0.98
N VAL A 230 -7.15 16.73 -1.64
CA VAL A 230 -6.67 18.06 -2.03
C VAL A 230 -7.60 18.68 -3.07
N HIS A 231 -8.09 17.90 -4.03
CA HIS A 231 -8.96 18.38 -5.10
C HIS A 231 -10.43 18.58 -4.68
N ARG A 232 -10.98 17.70 -3.83
CA ARG A 232 -12.38 17.76 -3.34
C ARG A 232 -12.70 19.00 -2.50
N CYS A 233 -11.68 19.71 -2.03
CA CYS A 233 -11.85 20.94 -1.28
C CYS A 233 -11.95 22.19 -2.17
N SER A 234 -11.68 22.06 -3.48
CA SER A 234 -11.77 23.16 -4.44
C SER A 234 -13.12 23.16 -5.19
N PRO A 235 -13.94 24.22 -5.08
CA PRO A 235 -15.14 24.38 -5.91
C PRO A 235 -14.82 24.66 -7.39
N MET A 236 -13.54 24.86 -7.75
CA MET A 236 -13.06 25.03 -9.13
C MET A 236 -11.87 24.11 -9.41
N PRO A 237 -11.88 23.32 -10.51
CA PRO A 237 -10.78 22.41 -10.87
C PRO A 237 -9.42 23.08 -11.09
N GLU A 238 -9.38 24.41 -11.25
CA GLU A 238 -8.20 25.17 -11.69
C GLU A 238 -7.48 25.95 -10.58
N THR A 239 -8.06 26.09 -9.39
CA THR A 239 -7.40 26.80 -8.29
C THR A 239 -6.61 25.83 -7.41
N ASP A 240 -5.28 25.91 -7.50
CA ASP A 240 -4.34 25.31 -6.53
C ASP A 240 -4.58 25.94 -5.15
N GLN A 241 -5.54 25.42 -4.39
CA GLN A 241 -5.61 25.77 -2.98
C GLN A 241 -4.31 25.33 -2.30
N PRO A 242 -3.63 26.23 -1.57
CA PRO A 242 -2.44 25.85 -0.84
C PRO A 242 -2.84 24.82 0.22
N TRP A 243 -2.08 23.75 0.27
CA TRP A 243 -2.24 22.70 1.27
C TRP A 243 -0.88 22.40 1.86
N GLN A 244 -0.90 21.85 3.06
CA GLN A 244 0.30 21.47 3.78
C GLN A 244 0.11 20.13 4.47
N VAL A 245 1.22 19.46 4.69
CA VAL A 245 1.27 18.25 5.50
C VAL A 245 2.02 18.55 6.78
N ARG A 246 1.44 18.16 7.90
CA ARG A 246 2.15 18.08 9.17
C ARG A 246 2.46 16.61 9.41
N LEU A 247 3.73 16.29 9.57
CA LEU A 247 4.18 14.92 9.82
C LEU A 247 4.73 14.85 11.24
N ALA A 248 4.25 13.90 12.06
CA ALA A 248 4.91 13.57 13.31
C ALA A 248 5.85 12.39 13.07
N THR A 249 7.09 12.56 13.52
CA THR A 249 8.15 11.56 13.44
C THR A 249 8.80 11.41 14.81
N PRO A 250 9.62 10.37 15.05
CA PRO A 250 10.40 10.25 16.29
C PRO A 250 11.33 11.45 16.54
N THR A 251 11.73 12.18 15.49
CA THR A 251 12.64 13.33 15.57
C THR A 251 11.93 14.67 15.73
N GLY A 252 10.60 14.70 15.66
CA GLY A 252 9.81 15.91 15.85
C GLY A 252 8.65 16.04 14.86
N ARG A 253 8.06 17.23 14.83
CA ARG A 253 6.98 17.60 13.91
C ARG A 253 7.53 18.44 12.76
N HIS A 254 7.13 18.08 11.55
CA HIS A 254 7.59 18.72 10.32
C HIS A 254 6.40 19.32 9.59
N HIS A 255 6.52 20.57 9.12
CA HIS A 255 5.49 21.26 8.33
C HIS A 255 5.98 21.37 6.89
N LEU A 256 5.25 20.75 5.96
CA LEU A 256 5.67 20.53 4.59
C LEU A 256 4.67 21.17 3.64
N LEU A 257 5.16 22.00 2.72
CA LEU A 257 4.32 22.62 1.71
C LEU A 257 3.89 21.58 0.67
N GLY A 258 2.62 21.61 0.29
CA GLY A 258 2.07 20.88 -0.84
C GLY A 258 2.46 21.53 -2.17
N ILE A 259 3.14 20.79 -3.03
CA ILE A 259 3.62 21.23 -4.34
C ILE A 259 3.13 20.29 -5.45
N LYS A 260 3.31 20.68 -6.70
CA LYS A 260 2.95 19.87 -7.88
C LYS A 260 4.06 18.95 -8.35
N THR A 261 5.31 19.44 -8.32
CA THR A 261 6.45 18.71 -8.89
C THR A 261 7.73 18.98 -8.10
N TYR A 262 8.61 17.98 -8.02
CA TYR A 262 9.92 18.05 -7.35
C TYR A 262 10.74 19.31 -7.71
N ALA A 263 10.66 19.77 -8.96
CA ALA A 263 11.43 20.91 -9.48
C ALA A 263 11.07 22.28 -8.85
N GLN A 264 9.97 22.37 -8.10
CA GLN A 264 9.56 23.62 -7.44
C GLN A 264 10.34 23.92 -6.16
N MET A 265 11.10 22.95 -5.63
CA MET A 265 11.82 23.08 -4.37
C MET A 265 13.34 22.99 -4.57
N PRO A 266 14.16 23.69 -3.77
CA PRO A 266 15.61 23.50 -3.77
C PRO A 266 16.00 22.06 -3.44
N ILE A 267 17.14 21.60 -3.97
CA ILE A 267 17.72 20.28 -3.65
C ILE A 267 17.86 20.12 -2.13
N GLY A 268 17.51 18.93 -1.62
CA GLY A 268 17.57 18.60 -0.20
C GLY A 268 16.37 19.07 0.62
N THR A 269 15.40 19.76 0.02
CA THR A 269 14.22 20.26 0.74
C THR A 269 13.11 19.21 0.78
N LEU A 270 12.48 19.05 1.95
CA LEU A 270 11.28 18.22 2.12
C LEU A 270 10.01 18.96 1.68
N PHE A 271 9.09 18.24 1.06
CA PHE A 271 7.78 18.74 0.63
C PHE A 271 6.78 17.59 0.52
N ALA A 272 5.51 17.94 0.28
CA ALA A 272 4.46 16.99 -0.03
C ALA A 272 3.93 17.18 -1.46
N LEU A 273 3.48 16.11 -2.11
CA LEU A 273 2.78 16.13 -3.39
C LEU A 273 1.74 15.03 -3.49
N VAL A 274 0.92 15.05 -4.55
CA VAL A 274 0.08 13.89 -4.92
C VAL A 274 0.89 13.02 -5.87
N GLY A 275 1.32 11.85 -5.40
CA GLY A 275 2.11 10.93 -6.21
C GLY A 275 1.29 10.26 -7.32
N SER A 276 1.96 9.65 -8.29
CA SER A 276 1.31 8.95 -9.42
C SER A 276 0.48 7.74 -9.00
N HIS A 277 0.74 7.21 -7.81
CA HIS A 277 -0.05 6.18 -7.13
C HIS A 277 -1.38 6.71 -6.56
N GLY A 278 -1.62 8.02 -6.60
CA GLY A 278 -2.88 8.65 -6.20
C GLY A 278 -3.00 8.96 -4.71
N TYR A 279 -1.93 8.79 -3.92
CA TYR A 279 -1.88 9.15 -2.50
C TYR A 279 -0.99 10.37 -2.26
N ILE A 280 -1.20 11.01 -1.10
CA ILE A 280 -0.31 12.05 -0.62
C ILE A 280 1.04 11.43 -0.26
N GLU A 281 2.09 11.96 -0.88
CA GLU A 281 3.49 11.55 -0.73
C GLU A 281 4.31 12.67 -0.10
N ILE A 282 5.26 12.32 0.74
CA ILE A 282 6.29 13.21 1.28
C ILE A 282 7.63 12.82 0.66
N ALA A 283 8.30 13.78 0.03
CA ALA A 283 9.52 13.55 -0.72
C ALA A 283 10.60 14.59 -0.38
N CYS A 284 11.83 14.29 -0.78
CA CYS A 284 12.99 15.19 -0.69
C CYS A 284 13.57 15.40 -2.08
N ASN A 285 13.77 16.65 -2.52
CA ASN A 285 14.25 16.89 -3.89
C ASN A 285 15.69 16.37 -4.04
N GLN A 286 15.88 15.39 -4.93
CA GLN A 286 17.14 14.65 -5.11
C GLN A 286 17.71 14.10 -3.80
N GLY A 287 16.84 13.67 -2.89
CA GLY A 287 17.25 13.09 -1.61
C GLY A 287 16.30 11.98 -1.16
N ASN A 288 16.58 11.41 0.00
CA ASN A 288 15.79 10.36 0.62
C ASN A 288 15.06 10.93 1.83
N ALA A 289 13.73 11.10 1.75
CA ALA A 289 12.94 11.71 2.82
C ALA A 289 12.98 10.86 4.11
N ALA A 290 12.92 9.53 4.00
CA ALA A 290 13.01 8.62 5.14
C ALA A 290 14.32 8.79 5.93
N GLN A 291 15.45 8.95 5.24
CA GLN A 291 16.75 9.18 5.87
C GLN A 291 16.83 10.54 6.55
N VAL A 292 16.39 11.61 5.87
CA VAL A 292 16.36 12.98 6.42
C VAL A 292 15.50 13.03 7.69
N LEU A 293 14.41 12.27 7.72
CA LEU A 293 13.48 12.21 8.85
C LEU A 293 13.83 11.14 9.90
N HIS A 294 14.91 10.39 9.69
CA HIS A 294 15.38 9.28 10.54
C HIS A 294 14.28 8.23 10.82
N LEU A 295 13.50 7.88 9.80
CA LEU A 295 12.45 6.88 9.92
C LEU A 295 13.02 5.46 9.76
N ALA A 296 12.51 4.55 10.59
CA ALA A 296 12.71 3.12 10.36
C ALA A 296 11.99 2.69 9.07
N THR A 297 12.62 1.80 8.31
CA THR A 297 12.11 1.33 7.02
C THR A 297 11.35 0.01 7.09
N ASP A 298 11.22 -0.60 8.28
CA ASP A 298 10.37 -1.77 8.44
C ASP A 298 8.89 -1.37 8.35
N ALA A 299 8.08 -2.18 7.66
CA ALA A 299 6.73 -1.76 7.32
C ALA A 299 5.80 -1.55 8.53
N GLN A 300 6.05 -2.23 9.66
CA GLN A 300 5.25 -2.03 10.87
C GLN A 300 5.50 -0.65 11.47
N SER A 301 6.77 -0.26 11.61
CA SER A 301 7.16 1.08 12.08
C SER A 301 6.68 2.18 11.14
N VAL A 302 6.71 1.93 9.83
CA VAL A 302 6.16 2.85 8.82
C VAL A 302 4.67 3.07 9.06
N CYS A 303 3.88 2.00 9.18
CA CYS A 303 2.43 2.11 9.38
C CYS A 303 2.02 2.82 10.67
N ALA A 304 2.91 2.88 11.67
CA ALA A 304 2.65 3.56 12.94
C ALA A 304 2.79 5.09 12.86
N GLN A 305 3.48 5.64 11.84
CA GLN A 305 3.69 7.09 11.74
C GLN A 305 2.43 7.82 11.29
N GLN A 306 2.06 8.87 12.02
CA GLN A 306 0.88 9.67 11.74
C GLN A 306 1.19 10.85 10.82
N VAL A 307 0.27 11.11 9.89
CA VAL A 307 0.34 12.21 8.92
C VAL A 307 -0.94 13.02 9.00
N TRP A 308 -0.84 14.33 9.14
CA TRP A 308 -1.95 15.25 9.09
C TRP A 308 -1.88 16.00 7.76
N LEU A 309 -2.96 15.99 7.01
CA LEU A 309 -3.15 16.85 5.85
C LEU A 309 -4.02 18.02 6.27
N GLU A 310 -3.54 19.23 6.09
CA GLU A 310 -4.28 20.47 6.30
C GLU A 310 -4.43 21.20 4.97
N ILE A 311 -5.68 21.44 4.57
CA ILE A 311 -5.99 22.19 3.35
C ILE A 311 -6.47 23.58 3.77
N LEU A 312 -5.73 24.60 3.33
CA LEU A 312 -6.03 25.99 3.64
C LEU A 312 -7.08 26.50 2.63
N SER A 313 -8.19 27.02 3.15
CA SER A 313 -9.29 27.58 2.37
C SER A 313 -9.14 29.09 2.16
#